data_AF-A0A919PTP4-F1
#
_entry.id   AF-A0A919PTP4-F1
#
_cell.length_a   1.000
_cell.length_b   1.000
_cell.length_c   1.000
_cell.angle_alpha   90.00
_cell.angle_beta   90.00
_cell.angle_gamma   90.00
#
_symmetry.space_group_name_H-M   'P 1'
#
loop_
_entity.id
_entity.type
_entity.pdbx_description
1 polymer ?
#
loop_
_entity_poly.entity_id
_entity_poly.type
_entity_poly.pdbx_seq_one_letter_code
_entity_poly.pdbx_strand_id
1 'polypeptide(L)'
;MTATATAVSVLRWAADPLGSHPTGDLRRIGDLATPDAEAVRSVESFAGACAARLGAGAPAFGDPAPVGLGPLLMAAAVGGRFEPVLAGQLAAAVPEPATGWGELVARHGLVTAMLEAPGGAGRQQAPLDLTGRLRACSPLTDVLRHPVDERRGRDAARRRFAALLDRRRGPAVLAAVLARPESDAMTLNWRAELLERLRQLDPALMLDVYERACLVHTADWAELNAWADAQLNRSGVPAALPVAVLRYWAPLARTRRDEEGRRQARRYTAGDPGEADAPTTTMAGRILLRPELYDRVLHQVLRHRLLAVEAA
;
A
#
# COMPACT_ATOMS: atom_id res chain seq x y z
N MET A 1 -29.79 -9.54 -16.57
CA MET A 1 -29.32 -9.30 -15.19
C MET A 1 -29.93 -7.97 -14.74
N THR A 2 -29.67 -7.46 -13.54
CA THR A 2 -29.94 -6.06 -13.19
C THR A 2 -28.63 -5.46 -12.69
N ALA A 3 -28.52 -4.13 -12.64
CA ALA A 3 -27.31 -3.47 -12.15
C ALA A 3 -26.94 -3.92 -10.72
N THR A 4 -27.93 -4.13 -9.86
CA THR A 4 -27.74 -4.68 -8.50
C THR A 4 -27.21 -6.11 -8.52
N ALA A 5 -27.81 -7.01 -9.33
CA ALA A 5 -27.32 -8.39 -9.44
C ALA A 5 -25.91 -8.47 -10.02
N THR A 6 -25.59 -7.60 -10.98
CA THR A 6 -24.25 -7.44 -11.54
C THR A 6 -23.25 -6.98 -10.48
N ALA A 7 -23.60 -5.96 -9.69
CA ALA A 7 -22.77 -5.48 -8.59
C ALA A 7 -22.50 -6.58 -7.55
N VAL A 8 -23.54 -7.31 -7.12
CA VAL A 8 -23.41 -8.44 -6.19
C VAL A 8 -22.48 -9.53 -6.74
N SER A 9 -22.62 -9.88 -8.02
CA SER A 9 -21.72 -10.86 -8.66
C SER A 9 -20.26 -10.40 -8.66
N VAL A 10 -20.03 -9.12 -8.95
CA VAL A 10 -18.67 -8.52 -8.90
C VAL A 10 -18.12 -8.49 -7.48
N LEU A 11 -18.93 -8.15 -6.46
CA LEU A 11 -18.48 -8.15 -5.06
C LEU A 11 -18.08 -9.56 -4.60
N ARG A 12 -18.85 -10.59 -4.98
CA ARG A 12 -18.52 -12.00 -4.68
C ARG A 12 -17.22 -12.41 -5.35
N TRP A 13 -17.03 -12.07 -6.62
CA TRP A 13 -15.78 -12.31 -7.33
C TRP A 13 -14.60 -11.54 -6.70
N ALA A 14 -14.77 -10.26 -6.34
CA ALA A 14 -13.67 -9.47 -5.78
C ALA A 14 -13.24 -9.95 -4.37
N ALA A 15 -14.13 -10.64 -3.65
CA ALA A 15 -13.81 -11.28 -2.38
C ALA A 15 -12.78 -12.41 -2.54
N ASP A 16 -12.89 -13.16 -3.65
CA ASP A 16 -12.01 -14.26 -4.03
C ASP A 16 -11.80 -14.23 -5.56
N PRO A 17 -10.84 -13.43 -6.07
CA PRO A 17 -10.72 -13.07 -7.49
C PRO A 17 -10.12 -14.19 -8.33
N LEU A 18 -10.82 -15.33 -8.37
CA LEU A 18 -10.53 -16.47 -9.22
C LEU A 18 -11.32 -16.38 -10.52
N GLY A 19 -10.64 -16.66 -11.63
CA GLY A 19 -11.25 -16.66 -12.97
C GLY A 19 -11.57 -15.28 -13.54
N SER A 20 -12.37 -15.28 -14.60
CA SER A 20 -12.72 -14.08 -15.37
C SER A 20 -13.62 -13.12 -14.59
N HIS A 21 -13.42 -11.82 -14.80
CA HIS A 21 -14.26 -10.77 -14.25
C HIS A 21 -15.73 -10.95 -14.65
N PRO A 22 -16.68 -11.00 -13.68
CA PRO A 22 -18.09 -11.04 -13.99
C PRO A 22 -18.52 -9.88 -14.88
N THR A 23 -19.45 -10.15 -15.78
CA THR A 23 -20.06 -9.17 -16.68
C THR A 23 -21.56 -9.19 -16.49
N GLY A 24 -22.19 -8.04 -16.69
CA GLY A 24 -23.63 -7.96 -16.66
C GLY A 24 -24.13 -6.66 -17.26
N ASP A 25 -25.45 -6.53 -17.35
CA ASP A 25 -26.10 -5.34 -17.87
C ASP A 25 -26.31 -4.30 -16.75
N LEU A 26 -26.36 -3.03 -17.13
CA LEU A 26 -26.68 -1.93 -16.22
C LEU A 26 -28.18 -1.60 -16.26
N ARG A 27 -29.06 -2.59 -16.43
CA ARG A 27 -30.50 -2.34 -16.40
C ARG A 27 -30.97 -2.01 -14.99
N ARG A 28 -31.98 -1.14 -14.88
CA ARG A 28 -32.56 -0.70 -13.60
C ARG A 28 -31.54 -0.07 -12.64
N ILE A 29 -30.70 0.83 -13.16
CA ILE A 29 -29.70 1.58 -12.35
C ILE A 29 -30.33 2.25 -11.12
N GLY A 30 -31.58 2.70 -11.22
CA GLY A 30 -32.31 3.30 -10.11
C GLY A 30 -32.39 2.41 -8.86
N ASP A 31 -32.39 1.09 -9.03
CA ASP A 31 -32.44 0.12 -7.93
C ASP A 31 -31.16 0.19 -7.05
N LEU A 32 -30.05 0.73 -7.57
CA LEU A 32 -28.81 0.93 -6.79
C LEU A 32 -28.92 2.05 -5.75
N ALA A 33 -29.87 2.98 -5.90
CA ALA A 33 -30.10 4.06 -4.93
C ALA A 33 -30.81 3.55 -3.67
N THR A 34 -31.59 2.47 -3.79
CA THR A 34 -32.32 1.82 -2.71
C THR A 34 -32.11 0.30 -2.81
N PRO A 35 -30.89 -0.19 -2.52
CA PRO A 35 -30.57 -1.59 -2.67
C PRO A 35 -31.41 -2.45 -1.72
N ASP A 36 -31.75 -3.65 -2.18
CA ASP A 36 -32.38 -4.65 -1.32
C ASP A 36 -31.43 -5.15 -0.23
N ALA A 37 -31.98 -5.94 0.70
CA ALA A 37 -31.22 -6.47 1.82
C ALA A 37 -30.12 -7.46 1.40
N GLU A 38 -30.22 -8.11 0.23
CA GLU A 38 -29.17 -9.00 -0.26
C GLU A 38 -27.94 -8.21 -0.72
N ALA A 39 -28.16 -7.12 -1.45
CA ALA A 39 -27.10 -6.23 -1.91
C ALA A 39 -26.36 -5.59 -0.71
N VAL A 40 -27.10 -5.11 0.30
CA VAL A 40 -26.50 -4.56 1.52
C VAL A 40 -25.63 -5.61 2.24
N ARG A 41 -26.16 -6.82 2.49
CA ARG A 41 -25.38 -7.91 3.11
C ARG A 41 -24.15 -8.29 2.29
N SER A 42 -24.25 -8.24 0.97
CA SER A 42 -23.13 -8.56 0.07
C SER A 42 -22.01 -7.53 0.19
N VAL A 43 -22.35 -6.24 0.32
CA VAL A 43 -21.36 -5.16 0.56
C VAL A 43 -20.69 -5.32 1.92
N GLU A 44 -21.45 -5.59 2.97
CA GLU A 44 -20.92 -5.77 4.33
C GLU A 44 -20.01 -7.01 4.43
N SER A 45 -20.46 -8.14 3.86
CA SER A 45 -19.66 -9.37 3.78
C SER A 45 -18.37 -9.14 3.02
N PHE A 46 -18.43 -8.46 1.88
CA PHE A 46 -17.25 -8.10 1.09
C PHE A 46 -16.29 -7.19 1.86
N ALA A 47 -16.79 -6.16 2.55
CA ALA A 47 -15.99 -5.27 3.39
C ALA A 47 -15.28 -6.05 4.51
N GLY A 48 -16.00 -6.98 5.16
CA GLY A 48 -15.45 -7.87 6.18
C GLY A 48 -14.33 -8.77 5.63
N ALA A 49 -14.54 -9.39 4.46
CA ALA A 49 -13.51 -10.21 3.80
C ALA A 49 -12.26 -9.39 3.44
N CYS A 50 -12.45 -8.16 2.94
CA CYS A 50 -11.34 -7.25 2.66
C CYS A 50 -10.58 -6.82 3.93
N ALA A 51 -11.31 -6.53 5.02
CA ALA A 51 -10.71 -6.18 6.30
C ALA A 51 -9.91 -7.34 6.89
N ALA A 52 -10.41 -8.58 6.77
CA ALA A 52 -9.70 -9.78 7.18
C ALA A 52 -8.40 -9.98 6.37
N ARG A 53 -8.46 -9.89 5.04
CA ARG A 53 -7.27 -9.99 4.16
C ARG A 53 -6.21 -8.94 4.47
N LEU A 54 -6.63 -7.71 4.76
CA LEU A 54 -5.71 -6.62 5.16
C LEU A 54 -5.18 -6.77 6.59
N GLY A 55 -5.83 -7.56 7.46
CA GLY A 55 -5.54 -7.60 8.89
C GLY A 55 -6.08 -6.38 9.68
N ALA A 56 -7.05 -5.66 9.11
CA ALA A 56 -7.66 -4.46 9.66
C ALA A 56 -8.60 -4.73 10.86
N GLY A 57 -8.98 -5.99 11.10
CA GLY A 57 -9.84 -6.41 12.19
C GLY A 57 -11.34 -6.32 11.88
N ALA A 58 -12.18 -6.64 12.87
CA ALA A 58 -13.63 -6.59 12.80
C ALA A 58 -14.17 -5.88 14.06
N PRO A 59 -14.79 -4.68 13.94
CA PRO A 59 -14.95 -3.90 12.70
C PRO A 59 -13.62 -3.34 12.17
N ALA A 60 -13.58 -2.98 10.88
CA ALA A 60 -12.36 -2.54 10.20
C ALA A 60 -11.73 -1.33 10.91
N PHE A 61 -10.46 -1.46 11.32
CA PHE A 61 -9.73 -0.44 12.08
C PHE A 61 -10.41 0.01 13.38
N GLY A 62 -11.34 -0.79 13.91
CA GLY A 62 -12.14 -0.46 15.09
C GLY A 62 -13.28 0.52 14.83
N ASP A 63 -13.62 0.81 13.57
CA ASP A 63 -14.69 1.75 13.21
C ASP A 63 -16.02 1.03 12.94
N PRO A 64 -17.04 1.19 13.81
CA PRO A 64 -18.33 0.52 13.67
C PRO A 64 -19.26 1.17 12.64
N ALA A 65 -18.84 2.25 11.95
CA ALA A 65 -19.67 2.91 10.96
C ALA A 65 -20.15 1.93 9.86
N PRO A 66 -21.43 2.02 9.44
CA PRO A 66 -21.96 1.18 8.38
C PRO A 66 -21.23 1.43 7.05
N VAL A 67 -21.18 0.41 6.21
CA VAL A 67 -20.58 0.51 4.88
C VAL A 67 -21.55 1.22 3.94
N GLY A 68 -21.14 2.34 3.36
CA GLY A 68 -21.95 3.09 2.40
C GLY A 68 -22.17 2.35 1.07
N LEU A 69 -22.94 2.97 0.17
CA LEU A 69 -23.28 2.40 -1.14
C LEU A 69 -22.15 2.48 -2.17
N GLY A 70 -21.07 3.20 -1.88
CA GLY A 70 -19.96 3.40 -2.81
C GLY A 70 -19.38 2.13 -3.43
N PRO A 71 -19.05 1.09 -2.64
CA PRO A 71 -18.59 -0.19 -3.17
C PRO A 71 -19.58 -0.87 -4.12
N LEU A 72 -20.89 -0.73 -3.89
CA LEU A 72 -21.93 -1.29 -4.77
C LEU A 72 -21.94 -0.58 -6.12
N LEU A 73 -21.89 0.76 -6.14
CA LEU A 73 -21.82 1.55 -7.36
C LEU A 73 -20.54 1.28 -8.16
N MET A 74 -19.40 1.17 -7.46
CA MET A 74 -18.13 0.79 -8.09
C MET A 74 -18.20 -0.62 -8.68
N ALA A 75 -18.79 -1.59 -7.97
CA ALA A 75 -18.93 -2.96 -8.44
C ALA A 75 -19.85 -3.04 -9.68
N ALA A 76 -20.95 -2.28 -9.70
CA ALA A 76 -21.80 -2.14 -10.87
C ALA A 76 -21.00 -1.59 -12.06
N ALA A 77 -20.22 -0.51 -11.87
CA ALA A 77 -19.38 0.06 -12.92
C ALA A 77 -18.36 -0.94 -13.49
N VAL A 78 -17.73 -1.75 -12.63
CA VAL A 78 -16.80 -2.83 -13.05
C VAL A 78 -17.52 -3.92 -13.86
N GLY A 79 -18.70 -4.34 -13.43
CA GLY A 79 -19.46 -5.40 -14.11
C GLY A 79 -20.06 -4.93 -15.45
N GLY A 80 -20.48 -3.66 -15.51
CA GLY A 80 -21.00 -3.00 -16.71
C GLY A 80 -19.94 -2.36 -17.61
N ARG A 81 -18.66 -2.73 -17.47
CA ARG A 81 -17.53 -2.13 -18.23
C ARG A 81 -17.66 -2.15 -19.75
N PHE A 82 -18.50 -3.04 -20.30
CA PHE A 82 -18.82 -3.10 -21.74
C PHE A 82 -19.89 -2.08 -22.17
N GLU A 83 -20.47 -1.34 -21.22
CA GLU A 83 -21.32 -0.16 -21.43
C GLU A 83 -20.57 1.09 -20.92
N PRO A 84 -19.48 1.51 -21.59
CA PRO A 84 -18.46 2.41 -21.02
C PRO A 84 -19.00 3.77 -20.56
N VAL A 85 -20.00 4.32 -21.25
CA VAL A 85 -20.64 5.58 -20.88
C VAL A 85 -21.37 5.46 -19.54
N LEU A 86 -22.20 4.42 -19.37
CA LEU A 86 -22.96 4.19 -18.15
C LEU A 86 -22.04 3.75 -16.99
N ALA A 87 -21.04 2.91 -17.25
CA ALA A 87 -20.03 2.54 -16.26
C ALA A 87 -19.25 3.77 -15.76
N GLY A 88 -18.86 4.68 -16.68
CA GLY A 88 -18.20 5.93 -16.33
C GLY A 88 -19.08 6.87 -15.50
N GLN A 89 -20.38 6.95 -15.83
CA GLN A 89 -21.37 7.71 -15.04
C GLN A 89 -21.57 7.13 -13.64
N LEU A 90 -21.65 5.81 -13.52
CA LEU A 90 -21.73 5.13 -12.22
C LEU A 90 -20.50 5.38 -11.36
N ALA A 91 -19.30 5.28 -11.94
CA ALA A 91 -18.05 5.60 -11.23
C ALA A 91 -18.01 7.07 -10.78
N ALA A 92 -18.51 8.00 -11.60
CA ALA A 92 -18.60 9.42 -11.25
C ALA A 92 -19.67 9.72 -10.19
N ALA A 93 -20.71 8.88 -10.08
CA ALA A 93 -21.79 9.01 -9.11
C ALA A 93 -21.44 8.42 -7.73
N VAL A 94 -20.28 7.77 -7.58
CA VAL A 94 -19.83 7.22 -6.31
C VAL A 94 -19.64 8.36 -5.30
N PRO A 95 -20.36 8.35 -4.16
CA PRO A 95 -20.22 9.40 -3.15
C PRO A 95 -18.80 9.45 -2.57
N GLU A 96 -18.39 10.59 -2.04
CA GLU A 96 -17.22 10.64 -1.16
C GLU A 96 -17.48 9.77 0.08
N PRO A 97 -16.50 8.96 0.54
CA PRO A 97 -16.68 8.11 1.70
C PRO A 97 -16.88 8.98 2.95
N ALA A 98 -18.05 8.85 3.58
CA ALA A 98 -18.52 9.81 4.59
C ALA A 98 -17.75 9.77 5.93
N THR A 99 -16.93 8.73 6.17
CA THR A 99 -15.84 8.59 7.17
C THR A 99 -15.57 7.12 7.51
N GLY A 100 -16.46 6.20 7.08
CA GLY A 100 -16.41 4.79 7.45
C GLY A 100 -15.19 4.05 6.90
N TRP A 101 -14.33 3.55 7.77
CA TRP A 101 -13.16 2.76 7.37
C TRP A 101 -13.51 1.44 6.71
N GLY A 102 -14.66 0.83 7.07
CA GLY A 102 -15.19 -0.34 6.39
C GLY A 102 -15.44 -0.09 4.90
N GLU A 103 -15.98 1.08 4.57
CA GLU A 103 -16.19 1.50 3.18
C GLU A 103 -14.88 1.74 2.44
N LEU A 104 -13.91 2.39 3.08
CA LEU A 104 -12.57 2.59 2.50
C LEU A 104 -11.87 1.26 2.18
N VAL A 105 -11.99 0.28 3.08
CA VAL A 105 -11.45 -1.07 2.90
C VAL A 105 -12.15 -1.79 1.75
N ALA A 106 -13.47 -1.70 1.64
CA ALA A 106 -14.21 -2.30 0.53
C ALA A 106 -13.81 -1.69 -0.82
N ARG A 107 -13.75 -0.36 -0.91
CA ARG A 107 -13.29 0.36 -2.11
C ARG A 107 -11.86 -0.01 -2.50
N HIS A 108 -10.98 -0.20 -1.51
CA HIS A 108 -9.62 -0.67 -1.75
C HIS A 108 -9.60 -2.11 -2.27
N GLY A 109 -10.31 -3.03 -1.61
CA GLY A 109 -10.35 -4.43 -2.00
C GLY A 109 -10.87 -4.63 -3.42
N LEU A 110 -11.88 -3.85 -3.84
CA LEU A 110 -12.44 -3.92 -5.18
C LEU A 110 -11.45 -3.43 -6.25
N VAL A 111 -10.80 -2.28 -6.01
CA VAL A 111 -9.79 -1.74 -6.93
C VAL A 111 -8.58 -2.66 -7.01
N THR A 112 -8.10 -3.17 -5.88
CA THR A 112 -6.98 -4.13 -5.85
C THR A 112 -7.33 -5.40 -6.61
N ALA A 113 -8.51 -5.99 -6.39
CA ALA A 113 -8.96 -7.17 -7.14
C ALA A 113 -9.01 -6.91 -8.65
N MET A 114 -9.49 -5.73 -9.06
CA MET A 114 -9.51 -5.34 -10.48
C MET A 114 -8.09 -5.20 -11.08
N LEU A 115 -7.16 -4.60 -10.34
CA LEU A 115 -5.79 -4.36 -10.79
C LEU A 115 -4.94 -5.63 -10.82
N GLU A 116 -5.27 -6.63 -9.98
CA GLU A 116 -4.44 -7.82 -9.73
C GLU A 116 -5.03 -9.13 -10.28
N ALA A 117 -6.21 -9.08 -10.91
CA ALA A 117 -6.88 -10.26 -11.45
C ALA A 117 -5.96 -11.06 -12.41
N PRO A 118 -5.77 -12.37 -12.17
CA PRO A 118 -4.97 -13.24 -13.03
C PRO A 118 -5.50 -13.28 -14.47
N GLY A 119 -4.59 -13.30 -15.45
CA GLY A 119 -4.94 -13.50 -16.87
C GLY A 119 -4.72 -12.31 -17.79
N GLY A 120 -4.11 -11.20 -17.33
CA GLY A 120 -3.76 -10.03 -18.17
C GLY A 120 -4.95 -9.24 -18.74
N ALA A 121 -6.13 -9.84 -18.73
CA ALA A 121 -7.41 -9.31 -19.12
C ALA A 121 -7.83 -8.08 -18.29
N GLY A 122 -7.48 -8.00 -17.00
CA GLY A 122 -7.85 -6.84 -16.16
C GLY A 122 -7.29 -5.50 -16.65
N ARG A 123 -6.06 -5.50 -17.19
CA ARG A 123 -5.46 -4.28 -17.79
C ARG A 123 -5.90 -4.04 -19.24
N GLN A 124 -6.43 -5.05 -19.93
CA GLN A 124 -6.83 -4.96 -21.34
C GLN A 124 -8.36 -4.87 -21.55
N GLN A 125 -9.20 -5.13 -20.54
CA GLN A 125 -10.66 -5.24 -20.71
C GLN A 125 -11.47 -4.12 -20.05
N ALA A 126 -10.91 -3.39 -19.09
CA ALA A 126 -11.54 -2.18 -18.60
C ALA A 126 -10.98 -0.98 -19.38
N PRO A 127 -11.82 -0.08 -19.93
CA PRO A 127 -11.33 1.17 -20.51
C PRO A 127 -10.41 1.90 -19.52
N LEU A 128 -9.27 2.41 -19.98
CA LEU A 128 -8.27 3.09 -19.11
C LEU A 128 -8.91 4.20 -18.26
N ASP A 129 -9.88 4.92 -18.82
CA ASP A 129 -10.67 5.95 -18.12
C ASP A 129 -11.41 5.39 -16.89
N LEU A 130 -12.02 4.21 -17.01
CA LEU A 130 -12.75 3.58 -15.89
C LEU A 130 -11.80 3.22 -14.75
N THR A 131 -10.62 2.70 -15.05
CA THR A 131 -9.60 2.39 -14.03
C THR A 131 -9.18 3.63 -13.26
N GLY A 132 -8.92 4.74 -13.98
CA GLY A 132 -8.58 6.02 -13.36
C GLY A 132 -9.68 6.53 -12.42
N ARG A 133 -10.94 6.48 -12.87
CA ARG A 133 -12.11 6.89 -12.06
C ARG A 133 -12.29 6.02 -10.82
N LEU A 134 -12.19 4.70 -10.95
CA LEU A 134 -12.32 3.78 -9.81
C LEU A 134 -11.21 3.98 -8.78
N ARG A 135 -9.98 4.28 -9.22
CA ARG A 135 -8.88 4.64 -8.31
C ARG A 135 -9.18 5.94 -7.57
N ALA A 136 -9.70 6.97 -8.25
CA ALA A 136 -10.10 8.23 -7.61
C ALA A 136 -11.15 8.02 -6.50
N CYS A 137 -12.04 7.03 -6.66
CA CYS A 137 -13.02 6.64 -5.65
C CYS A 137 -12.45 5.80 -4.48
N SER A 138 -11.16 5.46 -4.50
CA SER A 138 -10.53 4.49 -3.58
C SER A 138 -9.35 5.09 -2.83
N PRO A 139 -9.58 6.04 -1.92
CA PRO A 139 -8.50 6.83 -1.32
C PRO A 139 -7.59 6.03 -0.37
N LEU A 140 -8.00 4.84 0.08
CA LEU A 140 -7.11 3.92 0.80
C LEU A 140 -6.11 3.24 -0.15
N THR A 141 -6.47 3.02 -1.41
CA THR A 141 -5.52 2.54 -2.44
C THR A 141 -4.40 3.53 -2.68
N ASP A 142 -4.71 4.82 -2.66
CA ASP A 142 -3.69 5.88 -2.80
C ASP A 142 -2.67 5.87 -1.65
N VAL A 143 -3.12 5.53 -0.43
CA VAL A 143 -2.22 5.37 0.72
C VAL A 143 -1.37 4.11 0.60
N LEU A 144 -2.00 2.97 0.28
CA LEU A 144 -1.36 1.65 0.34
C LEU A 144 -0.52 1.29 -0.92
N ARG A 145 -0.77 1.96 -2.06
CA ARG A 145 -0.01 1.78 -3.31
C ARG A 145 0.71 3.06 -3.72
N HIS A 146 0.02 3.96 -4.42
CA HIS A 146 0.49 5.30 -4.74
C HIS A 146 -0.72 6.14 -5.18
N PRO A 147 -0.72 7.47 -4.95
CA PRO A 147 -1.78 8.34 -5.44
C PRO A 147 -1.74 8.52 -6.95
N VAL A 148 -2.91 8.61 -7.59
CA VAL A 148 -3.03 8.88 -9.04
C VAL A 148 -2.60 10.31 -9.40
N ASP A 149 -3.00 11.30 -8.58
CA ASP A 149 -2.63 12.71 -8.74
C ASP A 149 -1.39 13.03 -7.90
N GLU A 150 -0.31 13.44 -8.57
CA GLU A 150 0.99 13.68 -7.94
C GLU A 150 0.99 14.82 -6.92
N ARG A 151 0.13 15.84 -7.03
CA ARG A 151 0.14 16.96 -6.09
C ARG A 151 -1.00 16.84 -5.09
N ARG A 152 -2.25 16.90 -5.55
CA ARG A 152 -3.41 16.92 -4.65
C ARG A 152 -3.64 15.55 -4.00
N GLY A 153 -3.43 14.49 -4.77
CA GLY A 153 -3.57 13.11 -4.29
C GLY A 153 -2.55 12.78 -3.20
N ARG A 154 -1.28 13.20 -3.35
CA ARG A 154 -0.23 12.97 -2.34
C ARG A 154 -0.55 13.59 -0.99
N ASP A 155 -1.01 14.83 -0.94
CA ASP A 155 -1.33 15.48 0.33
C ASP A 155 -2.55 14.83 1.02
N ALA A 156 -3.57 14.46 0.23
CA ALA A 156 -4.71 13.72 0.75
C ALA A 156 -4.31 12.34 1.27
N ALA A 157 -3.45 11.62 0.54
CA ALA A 157 -2.92 10.32 0.95
C ALA A 157 -2.05 10.45 2.22
N ARG A 158 -1.23 11.50 2.37
CA ARG A 158 -0.44 11.75 3.58
C ARG A 158 -1.31 12.03 4.80
N ARG A 159 -2.38 12.83 4.66
CA ARG A 159 -3.34 13.06 5.76
C ARG A 159 -4.04 11.77 6.16
N ARG A 160 -4.43 10.95 5.19
CA ARG A 160 -5.09 9.67 5.45
C ARG A 160 -4.15 8.62 6.02
N PHE A 161 -2.88 8.64 5.63
CA PHE A 161 -1.80 7.87 6.24
C PHE A 161 -1.66 8.20 7.73
N ALA A 162 -1.62 9.49 8.09
CA ALA A 162 -1.60 9.92 9.49
C ALA A 162 -2.86 9.47 10.24
N ALA A 163 -4.05 9.67 9.66
CA ALA A 163 -5.30 9.23 10.26
C ALA A 163 -5.40 7.70 10.43
N LEU A 164 -4.68 6.93 9.62
CA LEU A 164 -4.57 5.49 9.74
C LEU A 164 -3.65 5.11 10.90
N LEU A 165 -2.53 5.80 11.12
CA LEU A 165 -1.63 5.56 12.26
C LEU A 165 -2.35 5.64 13.61
N ASP A 166 -3.32 6.55 13.74
CA ASP A 166 -4.12 6.73 14.96
C ASP A 166 -5.16 5.62 15.18
N ARG A 167 -5.28 4.64 14.27
CA ARG A 167 -6.26 3.55 14.38
C ARG A 167 -5.66 2.32 15.04
N ARG A 168 -6.48 1.62 15.83
CA ARG A 168 -6.10 0.42 16.61
C ARG A 168 -5.33 -0.65 15.82
N ARG A 169 -5.59 -0.79 14.53
CA ARG A 169 -4.92 -1.76 13.63
C ARG A 169 -4.12 -1.11 12.51
N GLY A 170 -4.15 0.22 12.40
CA GLY A 170 -3.51 0.94 11.31
C GLY A 170 -1.99 0.72 11.22
N PRO A 171 -1.23 0.88 12.32
CA PRO A 171 0.20 0.57 12.34
C PRO A 171 0.52 -0.84 11.86
N ALA A 172 -0.21 -1.86 12.36
CA ALA A 172 0.02 -3.24 11.97
C ALA A 172 -0.26 -3.51 10.47
N VAL A 173 -1.32 -2.90 9.91
CA VAL A 173 -1.63 -2.99 8.48
C VAL A 173 -0.57 -2.25 7.65
N LEU A 174 -0.16 -1.05 8.07
CA LEU A 174 0.89 -0.29 7.39
C LEU A 174 2.22 -1.05 7.39
N ALA A 175 2.62 -1.63 8.52
CA ALA A 175 3.82 -2.46 8.59
C ALA A 175 3.72 -3.67 7.64
N ALA A 176 2.59 -4.37 7.61
CA ALA A 176 2.37 -5.50 6.70
C ALA A 176 2.45 -5.09 5.21
N VAL A 177 1.80 -3.99 4.84
CA VAL A 177 1.73 -3.53 3.45
C VAL A 177 3.07 -2.98 2.98
N LEU A 178 3.69 -2.10 3.78
CA LEU A 178 4.95 -1.44 3.40
C LEU A 178 6.11 -2.44 3.33
N ALA A 179 6.08 -3.51 4.14
CA ALA A 179 7.11 -4.54 4.17
C ALA A 179 7.12 -5.46 2.93
N ARG A 180 6.03 -5.50 2.16
CA ARG A 180 5.89 -6.42 1.02
C ARG A 180 6.77 -5.95 -0.16
N PRO A 181 7.49 -6.84 -0.85
CA PRO A 181 8.18 -6.51 -2.11
C PRO A 181 7.19 -5.99 -3.16
N GLU A 182 7.66 -5.12 -4.05
CA GLU A 182 6.83 -4.49 -5.09
C GLU A 182 7.66 -4.30 -6.36
N SER A 183 7.04 -4.53 -7.51
CA SER A 183 7.67 -4.44 -8.84
C SER A 183 7.29 -3.15 -9.58
N ASP A 184 6.34 -2.37 -9.07
CA ASP A 184 6.05 -1.03 -9.55
C ASP A 184 6.94 0.03 -8.88
N ALA A 185 7.73 0.74 -9.69
CA ALA A 185 8.63 1.79 -9.23
C ALA A 185 7.89 2.98 -8.59
N MET A 186 6.68 3.32 -9.07
CA MET A 186 5.90 4.42 -8.49
C MET A 186 5.46 4.09 -7.07
N THR A 187 4.93 2.88 -6.87
CA THR A 187 4.55 2.36 -5.55
C THR A 187 5.76 2.29 -4.61
N LEU A 188 6.91 1.77 -5.05
CA LEU A 188 8.11 1.73 -4.20
C LEU A 188 8.62 3.12 -3.79
N ASN A 189 8.64 4.09 -4.72
CA ASN A 189 9.02 5.46 -4.39
C ASN A 189 8.05 6.09 -3.38
N TRP A 190 6.75 5.89 -3.55
CA TRP A 190 5.76 6.33 -2.58
C TRP A 190 5.97 5.71 -1.19
N ARG A 191 6.22 4.40 -1.13
CA ARG A 191 6.53 3.71 0.13
C ARG A 191 7.80 4.25 0.78
N ALA A 192 8.84 4.55 0.00
CA ALA A 192 10.06 5.17 0.49
C ALA A 192 9.79 6.54 1.15
N GLU A 193 8.91 7.35 0.56
CA GLU A 193 8.48 8.62 1.15
C GLU A 193 7.71 8.43 2.46
N LEU A 194 6.79 7.45 2.51
CA LEU A 194 6.06 7.14 3.73
C LEU A 194 7.00 6.64 4.85
N LEU A 195 8.02 5.83 4.51
CA LEU A 195 9.02 5.35 5.45
C LEU A 195 9.92 6.47 5.97
N GLU A 196 10.31 7.42 5.12
CA GLU A 196 11.02 8.63 5.56
C GLU A 196 10.15 9.47 6.49
N ARG A 197 8.84 9.54 6.26
CA ARG A 197 7.91 10.20 7.17
C ARG A 197 7.78 9.45 8.50
N LEU A 198 7.69 8.12 8.49
CA LEU A 198 7.70 7.32 9.71
C LEU A 198 9.00 7.49 10.50
N ARG A 199 10.15 7.62 9.84
CA ARG A 199 11.42 7.94 10.52
C ARG A 199 11.33 9.19 11.39
N GLN A 200 10.47 10.14 11.03
CA GLN A 200 10.27 11.37 11.80
C GLN A 200 9.14 11.24 12.82
N LEU A 201 8.03 10.58 12.46
CA LEU A 201 6.82 10.50 13.29
C LEU A 201 6.83 9.35 14.29
N ASP A 202 7.21 8.16 13.84
CA ASP A 202 7.22 6.92 14.60
C ASP A 202 8.37 6.01 14.12
N PRO A 203 9.60 6.25 14.61
CA PRO A 203 10.77 5.45 14.23
C PRO A 203 10.62 3.98 14.57
N ALA A 204 9.88 3.64 15.64
CA ALA A 204 9.69 2.25 16.05
C ALA A 204 8.88 1.48 15.00
N LEU A 205 7.76 2.05 14.54
CA LEU A 205 6.96 1.43 13.48
C LEU A 205 7.71 1.28 12.17
N MET A 206 8.56 2.25 11.79
CA MET A 206 9.41 2.13 10.61
C MET A 206 10.35 0.92 10.71
N LEU A 207 10.90 0.65 11.90
CA LEU A 207 11.74 -0.53 12.12
C LEU A 207 10.93 -1.82 12.06
N ASP A 208 9.71 -1.84 12.61
CA ASP A 208 8.81 -2.99 12.51
C ASP A 208 8.51 -3.33 11.04
N VAL A 209 8.41 -2.32 10.16
CA VAL A 209 8.27 -2.53 8.71
C VAL A 209 9.49 -3.26 8.14
N TYR A 210 10.70 -2.77 8.42
CA TYR A 210 11.92 -3.37 7.90
C TYR A 210 12.22 -4.74 8.52
N GLU A 211 11.93 -4.93 9.81
CA GLU A 211 12.03 -6.22 10.47
C GLU A 211 11.09 -7.22 9.77
N ARG A 212 9.84 -6.84 9.53
CA ARG A 212 8.89 -7.68 8.79
C ARG A 212 9.34 -7.96 7.35
N ALA A 213 9.89 -6.97 6.65
CA ALA A 213 10.44 -7.16 5.30
C ALA A 213 11.56 -8.21 5.31
N CYS A 214 12.46 -8.12 6.29
CA CYS A 214 13.59 -9.03 6.44
C CYS A 214 13.22 -10.42 6.98
N LEU A 215 12.16 -10.57 7.76
CA LEU A 215 11.75 -11.85 8.38
C LEU A 215 10.70 -12.61 7.57
N VAL A 216 9.72 -11.91 6.99
CA VAL A 216 8.58 -12.53 6.29
C VAL A 216 8.82 -12.60 4.79
N HIS A 217 9.51 -11.59 4.22
CA HIS A 217 9.71 -11.45 2.78
C HIS A 217 11.19 -11.56 2.38
N THR A 218 11.98 -12.32 3.15
CA THR A 218 13.45 -12.38 2.99
C THR A 218 13.87 -12.80 1.57
N ALA A 219 13.27 -13.86 1.04
CA ALA A 219 13.65 -14.42 -0.26
C ALA A 219 13.33 -13.43 -1.38
N ASP A 220 12.11 -12.88 -1.38
CA ASP A 220 11.65 -11.95 -2.42
C ASP A 220 12.47 -10.65 -2.43
N TRP A 221 12.78 -10.09 -1.24
CA TRP A 221 13.64 -8.91 -1.15
C TRP A 221 15.09 -9.21 -1.53
N ALA A 222 15.62 -10.39 -1.20
CA ALA A 222 16.95 -10.80 -1.62
C ALA A 222 17.05 -10.87 -3.15
N GLU A 223 16.05 -11.47 -3.80
CA GLU A 223 15.96 -11.54 -5.27
C GLU A 223 15.85 -10.14 -5.89
N LEU A 224 14.92 -9.32 -5.40
CA LEU A 224 14.69 -7.96 -5.92
C LEU A 224 15.92 -7.05 -5.73
N ASN A 225 16.61 -7.15 -4.59
CA ASN A 225 17.83 -6.39 -4.32
C ASN A 225 19.00 -6.84 -5.21
N ALA A 226 19.18 -8.16 -5.40
CA ALA A 226 20.22 -8.70 -6.28
C ALA A 226 19.97 -8.30 -7.74
N TRP A 227 18.72 -8.38 -8.19
CA TRP A 227 18.32 -7.91 -9.50
C TRP A 227 18.60 -6.40 -9.66
N ALA A 228 18.20 -5.58 -8.68
CA ALA A 228 18.42 -4.14 -8.72
C ALA A 228 19.91 -3.79 -8.77
N ASP A 229 20.75 -4.45 -7.98
CA ASP A 229 22.22 -4.29 -8.00
C ASP A 229 22.80 -4.61 -9.38
N ALA A 230 22.38 -5.74 -9.96
CA ALA A 230 22.81 -6.14 -11.30
C ALA A 230 22.39 -5.13 -12.38
N GLN A 231 21.23 -4.48 -12.25
CA GLN A 231 20.79 -3.43 -13.18
C GLN A 231 21.56 -2.13 -12.99
N LEU A 232 21.84 -1.72 -11.74
CA LEU A 232 22.52 -0.46 -11.43
C LEU A 232 24.00 -0.47 -11.83
N ASN A 233 24.64 -1.64 -11.87
CA ASN A 233 26.03 -1.80 -12.28
C ASN A 233 26.21 -1.90 -13.81
N ARG A 234 25.12 -1.87 -14.61
CA ARG A 234 25.22 -1.80 -16.08
C ARG A 234 25.51 -0.37 -16.53
N SER A 235 26.30 -0.22 -17.59
CA SER A 235 26.55 1.09 -18.22
C SER A 235 25.25 1.67 -18.78
N GLY A 236 24.91 2.91 -18.40
CA GLY A 236 23.74 3.64 -18.90
C GLY A 236 22.91 4.31 -17.81
N VAL A 237 21.82 4.96 -18.20
CA VAL A 237 20.85 5.53 -17.26
C VAL A 237 20.07 4.38 -16.62
N PRO A 238 20.07 4.26 -15.27
CA PRO A 238 19.33 3.19 -14.61
C PRO A 238 17.83 3.28 -14.88
N ALA A 239 17.19 2.12 -15.03
CA ALA A 239 15.73 2.05 -15.02
C ALA A 239 15.16 2.58 -13.69
N ALA A 240 13.88 3.00 -13.70
CA ALA A 240 13.25 3.58 -12.52
C ALA A 240 13.13 2.61 -11.34
N LEU A 241 12.92 1.31 -11.59
CA LEU A 241 12.66 0.32 -10.55
C LEU A 241 13.89 0.03 -9.66
N PRO A 242 15.10 -0.24 -10.19
CA PRO A 242 16.30 -0.42 -9.36
C PRO A 242 16.58 0.79 -8.45
N VAL A 243 16.37 2.01 -8.94
CA VAL A 243 16.50 3.23 -8.13
C VAL A 243 15.45 3.29 -7.03
N ALA A 244 14.20 2.92 -7.33
CA ALA A 244 13.12 2.88 -6.35
C ALA A 244 13.40 1.84 -5.24
N VAL A 245 13.98 0.69 -5.57
CA VAL A 245 14.44 -0.32 -4.59
C VAL A 245 15.49 0.29 -3.64
N LEU A 246 16.50 1.00 -4.16
CA LEU A 246 17.47 1.69 -3.29
C LEU A 246 16.82 2.74 -2.39
N ARG A 247 15.89 3.54 -2.94
CA ARG A 247 15.18 4.57 -2.18
C ARG A 247 14.34 3.98 -1.06
N TYR A 248 13.71 2.83 -1.26
CA TYR A 248 12.96 2.12 -0.24
C TYR A 248 13.82 1.81 1.00
N TRP A 249 15.09 1.43 0.84
CA TRP A 249 16.01 1.12 1.95
C TRP A 249 16.72 2.35 2.54
N ALA A 250 16.61 3.52 1.92
CA ALA A 250 17.35 4.71 2.33
C ALA A 250 17.00 5.24 3.74
N PRO A 251 15.73 5.26 4.20
CA PRO A 251 15.39 5.69 5.56
C PRO A 251 16.11 4.87 6.64
N LEU A 252 16.16 3.55 6.49
CA LEU A 252 16.87 2.65 7.40
C LEU A 252 18.38 2.95 7.48
N ALA A 253 19.00 3.12 6.31
CA ALA A 253 20.42 3.45 6.21
C ALA A 253 20.77 4.81 6.85
N ARG A 254 19.84 5.78 6.82
CA ARG A 254 20.02 7.08 7.50
C ARG A 254 19.94 6.92 9.02
N THR A 255 18.93 6.22 9.53
CA THR A 255 18.76 5.99 10.98
C THR A 255 20.00 5.38 11.62
N ARG A 256 20.61 4.37 10.98
CA ARG A 256 21.84 3.74 11.49
C ARG A 256 23.03 4.72 11.49
N ARG A 257 23.17 5.56 10.47
CA ARG A 257 24.23 6.59 10.45
C ARG A 257 24.04 7.61 11.56
N ASP A 258 22.81 8.05 11.80
CA ASP A 258 22.50 9.00 12.86
C ASP A 258 22.78 8.40 14.25
N GLU A 259 22.56 7.09 14.42
CA GLU A 259 22.95 6.35 15.62
C GLU A 259 24.47 6.24 15.79
N GLU A 260 25.19 5.86 14.74
CA GLU A 260 26.64 5.73 14.78
C GLU A 260 27.30 7.07 15.07
N GLY A 261 26.84 8.14 14.41
CA GLY A 261 27.29 9.50 14.68
C GLY A 261 27.05 9.93 16.13
N ARG A 262 25.88 9.59 16.71
CA ARG A 262 25.59 9.85 18.13
C ARG A 262 26.48 9.05 19.07
N ARG A 263 26.75 7.77 18.77
CA ARG A 263 27.68 6.93 19.55
C ARG A 263 29.10 7.50 19.52
N GLN A 264 29.57 7.88 18.34
CA GLN A 264 30.89 8.46 18.16
C GLN A 264 31.00 9.82 18.87
N ALA A 265 29.99 10.69 18.75
CA ALA A 265 29.96 11.96 19.47
C ALA A 265 30.01 11.75 20.99
N ARG A 266 29.23 10.79 21.53
CA ARG A 266 29.27 10.46 22.97
C ARG A 266 30.65 10.01 23.42
N ARG A 267 31.34 9.17 22.65
CA ARG A 267 32.73 8.76 22.94
C ARG A 267 33.69 9.94 22.99
N TYR A 268 33.54 10.91 22.08
CA TYR A 268 34.37 12.11 22.09
C TYR A 268 34.05 13.06 23.25
N THR A 269 32.77 13.22 23.61
CA THR A 269 32.38 14.08 24.73
C THR A 269 32.64 13.45 26.10
N ALA A 270 32.67 12.12 26.17
CA ALA A 270 32.82 11.39 27.42
C ALA A 270 34.27 11.22 27.89
N GLY A 271 35.28 11.66 27.11
CA GLY A 271 36.70 11.68 27.51
C GLY A 271 37.12 10.48 28.35
N ASP A 272 37.37 9.33 27.72
CA ASP A 272 37.74 8.01 28.29
C ASP A 272 38.43 8.08 29.69
N PRO A 273 38.13 7.18 30.66
CA PRO A 273 38.11 5.74 30.43
C PRO A 273 37.16 4.84 31.28
N GLY A 274 36.82 3.66 30.75
CA GLY A 274 36.84 2.44 31.56
C GLY A 274 35.58 1.92 32.27
N GLU A 275 34.38 2.47 32.08
CA GLU A 275 33.18 1.91 32.73
C GLU A 275 32.18 1.34 31.71
N ALA A 276 32.19 0.00 31.62
CA ALA A 276 31.28 -0.82 30.84
C ALA A 276 29.89 -0.77 31.48
N ASP A 277 29.11 0.25 31.15
CA ASP A 277 27.72 0.33 31.60
C ASP A 277 26.79 -0.49 30.69
N ALA A 278 25.81 -1.11 31.33
CA ALA A 278 25.00 -2.24 30.87
C ALA A 278 24.29 -2.01 29.50
N PRO A 279 23.96 -3.10 28.76
CA PRO A 279 23.33 -2.99 27.45
C PRO A 279 21.93 -2.40 27.59
N THR A 280 21.82 -1.08 27.44
CA THR A 280 20.55 -0.46 27.07
C THR A 280 20.17 -1.13 25.77
N THR A 281 19.03 -1.84 25.73
CA THR A 281 18.48 -2.48 24.53
C THR A 281 18.35 -1.42 23.44
N THR A 282 19.45 -1.23 22.72
CA THR A 282 19.58 -0.19 21.71
C THR A 282 18.82 -0.69 20.49
N MET A 283 18.43 0.20 19.59
CA MET A 283 17.82 -0.14 18.30
C MET A 283 18.58 -1.26 17.55
N ALA A 284 19.90 -1.32 17.74
CA ALA A 284 20.80 -2.38 17.29
C ALA A 284 20.47 -3.79 17.80
N GLY A 285 19.81 -3.95 18.95
CA GLY A 285 19.42 -5.24 19.52
C GLY A 285 18.18 -5.88 18.88
N ARG A 286 17.31 -5.09 18.23
CA ARG A 286 16.12 -5.61 17.53
C ARG A 286 16.41 -6.03 16.09
N ILE A 287 17.34 -5.38 15.40
CA ILE A 287 17.78 -5.78 14.04
C ILE A 287 19.03 -6.67 14.13
N LEU A 288 18.96 -7.76 14.88
CA LEU A 288 20.02 -8.78 14.93
C LEU A 288 19.67 -10.07 14.18
N LEU A 289 18.51 -10.14 13.52
CA LEU A 289 18.02 -11.42 13.02
C LEU A 289 18.68 -11.89 11.71
N ARG A 290 19.28 -11.01 10.87
CA ARG A 290 20.21 -11.37 9.77
C ARG A 290 21.11 -10.19 9.34
N PRO A 291 22.31 -10.02 9.92
CA PRO A 291 23.21 -8.92 9.58
C PRO A 291 23.64 -8.92 8.10
N GLU A 292 23.71 -10.09 7.45
CA GLU A 292 24.22 -10.23 6.08
C GLU A 292 23.36 -9.54 5.00
N LEU A 293 22.04 -9.72 5.05
CA LEU A 293 21.12 -9.06 4.10
C LEU A 293 21.10 -7.56 4.36
N TYR A 294 21.11 -7.17 5.64
CA TYR A 294 21.12 -5.79 6.08
C TYR A 294 22.40 -5.06 5.66
N ASP A 295 23.56 -5.65 5.91
CA ASP A 295 24.86 -5.06 5.58
C ASP A 295 25.07 -5.01 4.08
N ARG A 296 24.58 -6.01 3.32
CA ARG A 296 24.59 -5.96 1.85
C ARG A 296 23.75 -4.81 1.31
N VAL A 297 22.51 -4.65 1.79
CA VAL A 297 21.62 -3.54 1.40
C VAL A 297 22.23 -2.19 1.82
N LEU A 298 22.80 -2.11 3.02
CA LEU A 298 23.47 -0.91 3.49
C LEU A 298 24.64 -0.59 2.56
N HIS A 299 25.57 -1.52 2.34
CA HIS A 299 26.69 -1.35 1.41
C HIS A 299 26.24 -0.92 0.02
N GLN A 300 25.16 -1.49 -0.51
CA GLN A 300 24.58 -1.11 -1.80
C GLN A 300 24.09 0.35 -1.78
N VAL A 301 23.29 0.75 -0.78
CA VAL A 301 22.83 2.14 -0.63
C VAL A 301 23.98 3.12 -0.41
N LEU A 302 25.03 2.71 0.33
CA LEU A 302 26.25 3.50 0.54
C LEU A 302 27.04 3.66 -0.77
N ARG A 303 27.19 2.59 -1.54
CA ARG A 303 27.94 2.55 -2.80
C ARG A 303 27.27 3.40 -3.88
N HIS A 304 25.95 3.30 -4.02
CA HIS A 304 25.19 4.02 -5.04
C HIS A 304 24.71 5.42 -4.59
N ARG A 305 25.11 5.88 -3.40
CA ARG A 305 24.74 7.20 -2.87
C ARG A 305 25.23 8.36 -3.72
N LEU A 306 26.24 8.16 -4.55
CA LEU A 306 26.72 9.13 -5.53
C LEU A 306 25.74 9.32 -6.71
N LEU A 307 24.90 8.34 -7.03
CA LEU A 307 23.97 8.41 -8.17
C LEU A 307 22.59 8.99 -7.80
N ALA A 308 22.20 8.91 -6.52
CA ALA A 308 20.85 9.28 -6.07
C ALA A 308 20.73 10.72 -5.54
N VAL A 309 21.85 11.36 -5.17
CA VAL A 309 21.87 12.75 -4.69
C VAL A 309 21.87 13.75 -5.85
N GLU A 310 22.22 13.32 -7.07
CA GLU A 310 22.29 14.19 -8.26
C GLU A 310 21.02 14.15 -9.15
N ALA A 311 20.02 13.34 -8.79
CA ALA A 311 18.79 13.13 -9.59
C ALA A 311 17.49 13.57 -8.89
N ALA A 312 17.59 14.40 -7.84
CA ALA A 312 16.48 15.06 -7.14
C ALA A 312 16.74 16.57 -7.07
#